data_AF-A0A0P7TSP0-F1
#
_entry.id   AF-A0A0P7TSP0-F1
#
_cell.length_a   1.000
_cell.length_b   1.000
_cell.length_c   1.000
_cell.angle_alpha   90.00
_cell.angle_beta   90.00
_cell.angle_gamma   90.00
#
_symmetry.space_group_name_H-M   'P 1'
#
loop_
_entity.id
_entity.type
_entity.pdbx_description
1 polymer ?
#
loop_
_entity_poly.entity_id
_entity_poly.type
_entity_poly.pdbx_seq_one_letter_code
_entity_poly.pdbx_strand_id
1 'polypeptide(L)'
;VQSADEVTQSPASKEVTEGQSVIIDCSYKTSNFYAMQWYKQPINGGSPKYINKATGSSKHGDYSGKYQPEVVTSEKRGTLRITPTADDSAIYYCAIEATTVTRETLHSSKNLQQKSKIRAEDTVTQSTEGVFVHEGGSVTLSCNYTTSDTTAELFWYIQRQSDSPKYMMRENTYGKGHTAPEFKRRFTAVASKTKTEVPLTIEDVQLCDSAVYYCALKPTVTVTL
;
A
#
# COMPACT_ATOMS: atom_id res chain seq x y z
N VAL A 1 -4.11 -9.51 23.92
CA VAL A 1 -3.12 -10.29 23.14
C VAL A 1 -3.79 -10.75 21.85
N GLN A 2 -3.13 -10.51 20.71
CA GLN A 2 -3.48 -10.83 19.30
C GLN A 2 -4.71 -10.07 18.74
N SER A 3 -4.62 -9.36 17.61
CA SER A 3 -4.03 -9.75 16.33
C SER A 3 -3.35 -8.56 15.64
N ALA A 4 -2.03 -8.57 15.58
CA ALA A 4 -1.30 -7.77 14.62
C ALA A 4 -1.52 -8.38 13.22
N ASP A 5 -1.98 -7.58 12.26
CA ASP A 5 -1.84 -7.93 10.84
C ASP A 5 -0.34 -7.85 10.49
N GLU A 6 0.38 -8.89 10.91
CA GLU A 6 1.81 -9.10 10.69
C GLU A 6 1.97 -9.93 9.41
N VAL A 7 2.52 -9.28 8.39
CA VAL A 7 3.21 -10.00 7.33
C VAL A 7 4.60 -10.39 7.81
N THR A 8 5.14 -11.49 7.29
CA THR A 8 6.54 -11.87 7.50
C THR A 8 7.19 -12.07 6.15
N GLN A 9 8.24 -11.29 5.88
CA GLN A 9 8.97 -11.34 4.61
C GLN A 9 10.31 -12.08 4.75
N SER A 10 10.67 -12.81 3.70
CA SER A 10 11.98 -13.44 3.59
C SER A 10 12.46 -13.48 2.14
N PRO A 11 13.77 -13.38 1.86
CA PRO A 11 14.85 -13.08 2.80
C PRO A 11 14.82 -11.62 3.26
N ALA A 12 15.44 -11.32 4.41
CA ALA A 12 15.55 -9.94 4.91
C ALA A 12 16.46 -9.06 4.03
N SER A 13 17.52 -9.64 3.48
CA SER A 13 18.36 -9.04 2.45
C SER A 13 18.93 -10.13 1.54
N LYS A 14 19.24 -9.77 0.30
CA LYS A 14 19.86 -10.68 -0.66
C LYS A 14 20.66 -9.91 -1.70
N GLU A 15 21.93 -10.26 -1.84
CA GLU A 15 22.77 -9.84 -2.96
C GLU A 15 22.51 -10.75 -4.16
N VAL A 16 22.31 -10.15 -5.34
CA VAL A 16 21.90 -10.83 -6.57
C VAL A 16 22.62 -10.21 -7.75
N THR A 17 23.12 -11.04 -8.68
CA THR A 17 23.72 -10.55 -9.93
C THR A 17 22.63 -10.11 -10.91
N GLU A 18 22.89 -9.09 -11.72
CA GLU A 18 21.95 -8.66 -12.76
C GLU A 18 21.48 -9.83 -13.63
N GLY A 19 20.17 -9.88 -13.91
CA GLY A 19 19.55 -10.95 -14.69
C GLY A 19 19.33 -12.28 -13.95
N GLN A 20 19.89 -12.47 -12.74
CA GLN A 20 19.54 -13.62 -11.90
C GLN A 20 18.25 -13.33 -11.13
N SER A 21 17.22 -14.15 -11.31
CA SER A 21 15.96 -13.92 -10.60
C SER A 21 16.10 -14.19 -9.10
N VAL A 22 15.47 -13.33 -8.29
CA VAL A 22 15.29 -13.49 -6.85
C VAL A 22 13.82 -13.65 -6.51
N ILE A 23 13.52 -14.38 -5.44
CA ILE A 23 12.16 -14.55 -4.94
C ILE A 23 12.09 -13.93 -3.55
N ILE A 24 11.09 -13.06 -3.37
CA ILE A 24 10.75 -12.48 -2.07
C ILE A 24 9.45 -13.14 -1.62
N ASP A 25 9.52 -13.86 -0.51
CA ASP A 25 8.40 -14.49 0.15
C ASP A 25 7.74 -13.53 1.13
N CYS A 26 6.40 -13.60 1.21
CA CYS A 26 5.58 -12.88 2.16
C CYS A 26 4.50 -13.81 2.71
N SER A 27 4.51 -14.06 4.01
CA SER A 27 3.49 -14.86 4.71
C SER A 27 2.61 -13.96 5.58
N TYR A 28 1.36 -14.38 5.81
CA TYR A 28 0.42 -13.63 6.64
C TYR A 28 -0.41 -14.55 7.55
N LYS A 29 -0.93 -13.98 8.64
CA LYS A 29 -1.69 -14.76 9.65
C LYS A 29 -3.21 -14.64 9.52
N THR A 30 -3.71 -13.52 9.00
CA THR A 30 -5.15 -13.22 8.93
C THR A 30 -5.95 -14.26 8.15
N SER A 31 -7.20 -14.50 8.57
CA SER A 31 -8.15 -15.37 7.86
C SER A 31 -8.95 -14.62 6.79
N ASN A 32 -9.03 -13.29 6.89
CA ASN A 32 -9.90 -12.47 6.04
C ASN A 32 -9.11 -11.85 4.89
N PHE A 33 -8.21 -12.60 4.27
CA PHE A 33 -7.38 -12.11 3.19
C PHE A 33 -8.23 -11.66 2.00
N TYR A 34 -8.07 -10.40 1.61
CA TYR A 34 -8.65 -9.85 0.38
C TYR A 34 -7.61 -9.70 -0.72
N ALA A 35 -6.42 -9.19 -0.40
CA ALA A 35 -5.38 -9.03 -1.41
C ALA A 35 -3.96 -8.96 -0.83
N MET A 36 -2.98 -9.32 -1.65
CA MET A 36 -1.56 -9.08 -1.43
C MET A 36 -1.13 -7.91 -2.30
N GLN A 37 -0.33 -6.99 -1.77
CA GLN A 37 0.20 -5.81 -2.48
C GLN A 37 1.72 -5.77 -2.35
N TRP A 38 2.40 -5.36 -3.42
CA TRP A 38 3.85 -5.23 -3.47
C TRP A 38 4.28 -3.81 -3.80
N TYR A 39 5.33 -3.34 -3.13
CA TYR A 39 5.89 -1.99 -3.26
C TYR A 39 7.41 -2.03 -3.42
N LYS A 40 7.98 -1.05 -4.12
CA LYS A 40 9.42 -0.81 -4.25
C LYS A 40 9.78 0.55 -3.67
N GLN A 41 10.74 0.62 -2.76
CA GLN A 41 11.26 1.86 -2.19
C GLN A 41 12.77 1.98 -2.47
N PRO A 42 13.25 3.11 -3.01
CA PRO A 42 14.68 3.31 -3.21
C PRO A 42 15.47 3.16 -1.90
N ILE A 43 16.67 2.59 -1.97
CA ILE A 43 17.51 2.35 -0.78
C ILE A 43 17.94 3.65 -0.09
N ASN A 44 18.02 4.74 -0.84
CA ASN A 44 18.34 6.09 -0.34
C ASN A 44 17.13 6.79 0.31
N GLY A 45 16.03 6.08 0.52
CA GLY A 45 14.78 6.62 1.06
C GLY A 45 13.81 7.13 -0.02
N GLY A 46 12.77 7.83 0.42
CA GLY A 46 11.64 8.28 -0.42
C GLY A 46 10.39 7.39 -0.26
N SER A 47 9.31 7.69 -0.96
CA SER A 47 8.04 6.97 -0.79
C SER A 47 8.05 5.61 -1.49
N PRO A 48 7.53 4.53 -0.87
CA PRO A 48 7.29 3.26 -1.54
C PRO A 48 6.37 3.44 -2.74
N LYS A 49 6.84 2.99 -3.91
CA LYS A 49 6.07 3.01 -5.17
C LYS A 49 5.32 1.69 -5.32
N TYR A 50 4.03 1.78 -5.64
CA TYR A 50 3.18 0.61 -5.88
C TYR A 50 3.69 -0.17 -7.10
N ILE A 51 3.84 -1.49 -6.96
CA ILE A 51 4.16 -2.42 -8.05
C ILE A 51 2.87 -3.09 -8.51
N ASN A 52 2.28 -3.93 -7.66
CA ASN A 52 1.11 -4.74 -8.04
C ASN A 52 0.28 -5.19 -6.84
N LYS A 53 -0.90 -5.76 -7.14
CA LYS A 53 -1.88 -6.33 -6.21
C LYS A 53 -2.47 -7.60 -6.80
N ALA A 54 -2.40 -8.69 -6.04
CA ALA A 54 -2.95 -9.98 -6.39
C ALA A 54 -4.05 -10.43 -5.42
N THR A 55 -5.19 -10.84 -5.96
CA THR A 55 -6.35 -11.38 -5.22
C THR A 55 -6.83 -12.66 -5.90
N GLY A 56 -6.40 -13.85 -5.47
CA GLY A 56 -6.90 -15.13 -5.99
C GLY A 56 -6.86 -15.27 -7.53
N SER A 57 -7.90 -14.78 -8.21
CA SER A 57 -8.07 -14.71 -9.67
C SER A 57 -7.81 -13.34 -10.33
N SER A 58 -7.73 -12.25 -9.57
CA SER A 58 -7.55 -10.87 -10.07
C SER A 58 -6.12 -10.35 -9.86
N LYS A 59 -5.62 -9.59 -10.85
CA LYS A 59 -4.26 -9.05 -10.92
C LYS A 59 -4.33 -7.58 -11.32
N HIS A 60 -3.68 -6.68 -10.58
CA HIS A 60 -3.66 -5.24 -10.86
C HIS A 60 -2.27 -4.60 -10.67
N GLY A 61 -1.80 -3.80 -11.61
CA GLY A 61 -0.48 -3.15 -11.56
C GLY A 61 0.52 -3.74 -12.57
N ASP A 62 1.80 -3.70 -12.24
CA ASP A 62 2.89 -4.22 -13.08
C ASP A 62 3.08 -5.73 -12.89
N TYR A 63 2.74 -6.48 -13.93
CA TYR A 63 2.97 -7.91 -14.10
C TYR A 63 3.84 -8.19 -15.33
N SER A 64 4.66 -7.21 -15.72
CA SER A 64 5.67 -7.41 -16.77
C SER A 64 6.59 -8.56 -16.40
N GLY A 65 7.29 -9.14 -17.37
CA GLY A 65 8.19 -10.28 -17.12
C GLY A 65 9.25 -10.03 -16.03
N LYS A 66 9.49 -8.76 -15.67
CA LYS A 66 10.32 -8.34 -14.55
C LYS A 66 9.73 -8.66 -13.18
N TYR A 67 8.42 -8.47 -12.98
CA TYR A 67 7.73 -8.71 -11.71
C TYR A 67 6.69 -9.81 -11.87
N GLN A 68 6.95 -10.95 -11.25
CA GLN A 68 6.10 -12.13 -11.33
C GLN A 68 5.57 -12.46 -9.93
N PRO A 69 4.45 -11.84 -9.50
CA PRO A 69 3.86 -12.12 -8.20
C PRO A 69 2.95 -13.35 -8.24
N GLU A 70 2.97 -14.14 -7.17
CA GLU A 70 2.09 -15.27 -6.96
C GLU A 70 1.47 -15.20 -5.55
N VAL A 71 0.25 -15.72 -5.39
CA VAL A 71 -0.42 -15.81 -4.10
C VAL A 71 -1.04 -17.19 -3.96
N VAL A 72 -0.67 -17.89 -2.89
CA VAL A 72 -1.20 -19.19 -2.51
C VAL A 72 -1.98 -19.02 -1.21
N THR A 73 -3.28 -18.78 -1.35
CA THR A 73 -4.17 -18.47 -0.22
C THR A 73 -4.31 -19.64 0.77
N SER A 74 -4.26 -20.88 0.29
CA SER A 74 -4.25 -22.08 1.12
C SER A 74 -3.04 -22.15 2.07
N GLU A 75 -1.92 -21.57 1.66
CA GLU A 75 -0.68 -21.50 2.44
C GLU A 75 -0.54 -20.17 3.21
N LYS A 76 -1.50 -19.26 3.06
CA LYS A 76 -1.40 -17.87 3.54
C LYS A 76 -0.07 -17.20 3.17
N ARG A 77 0.32 -17.37 1.90
CA ARG A 77 1.62 -16.96 1.39
C ARG A 77 1.48 -16.28 0.03
N GLY A 78 2.34 -15.31 -0.24
CA GLY A 78 2.55 -14.72 -1.55
C GLY A 78 4.03 -14.56 -1.84
N THR A 79 4.40 -14.56 -3.11
CA THR A 79 5.77 -14.41 -3.57
C THR A 79 5.84 -13.29 -4.60
N LEU A 80 7.00 -12.64 -4.69
CA LEU A 80 7.36 -11.75 -5.79
C LEU A 80 8.69 -12.22 -6.35
N ARG A 81 8.64 -12.80 -7.54
CA ARG A 81 9.85 -13.11 -8.32
C ARG A 81 10.23 -11.87 -9.13
N ILE A 82 11.47 -11.43 -8.96
CA ILE A 82 12.04 -10.26 -9.62
C ILE A 82 13.23 -10.70 -10.45
N THR A 83 13.35 -10.18 -11.67
CA THR A 83 14.60 -10.24 -12.44
C THR A 83 15.23 -8.85 -12.45
N PRO A 84 16.20 -8.58 -11.55
CA PRO A 84 16.67 -7.22 -11.27
C PRO A 84 17.71 -6.71 -12.29
N THR A 85 17.70 -5.39 -12.50
CA THR A 85 18.76 -4.56 -13.12
C THR A 85 19.45 -3.70 -12.05
N ALA A 86 20.55 -3.00 -12.35
CA ALA A 86 21.22 -2.08 -11.41
C ALA A 86 20.25 -1.14 -10.66
N ASP A 87 19.26 -0.59 -11.38
CA ASP A 87 18.24 0.32 -10.83
C ASP A 87 17.20 -0.34 -9.90
N ASP A 88 17.29 -1.65 -9.70
CA ASP A 88 16.41 -2.43 -8.80
C ASP A 88 16.96 -2.62 -7.40
N SER A 89 18.14 -2.07 -7.12
CA SER A 89 18.70 -1.98 -5.77
C SER A 89 17.78 -1.11 -4.89
N ALA A 90 16.87 -1.76 -4.17
CA ALA A 90 15.76 -1.15 -3.48
C ALA A 90 15.23 -2.06 -2.38
N ILE A 91 14.47 -1.49 -1.46
CA ILE A 91 13.72 -2.24 -0.45
C ILE A 91 12.35 -2.59 -1.03
N TYR A 92 11.97 -3.86 -0.94
CA TYR A 92 10.70 -4.37 -1.45
C TYR A 92 9.80 -4.80 -0.29
N TYR A 93 8.58 -4.28 -0.26
CA TYR A 93 7.62 -4.56 0.81
C TYR A 93 6.41 -5.30 0.27
N CYS A 94 5.90 -6.22 1.06
CA CYS A 94 4.54 -6.72 0.91
C CYS A 94 3.61 -6.08 1.93
N ALA A 95 2.34 -5.97 1.57
CA ALA A 95 1.26 -5.63 2.48
C ALA A 95 0.03 -6.48 2.16
N ILE A 96 -0.83 -6.71 3.16
CA ILE A 96 -2.10 -7.40 2.97
C ILE A 96 -3.27 -6.45 3.18
N GLU A 97 -4.30 -6.59 2.34
CA GLU A 97 -5.62 -6.01 2.55
C GLU A 97 -6.53 -7.10 3.11
N ALA A 98 -7.24 -6.84 4.22
CA ALA A 98 -8.17 -7.77 4.83
C ALA A 98 -9.61 -7.25 4.74
N THR A 99 -10.57 -8.10 4.34
CA THR A 99 -12.01 -7.76 4.32
C THR A 99 -12.60 -7.86 5.72
N THR A 100 -13.20 -6.79 6.24
CA THR A 100 -14.02 -6.89 7.45
C THR A 100 -15.35 -7.52 7.10
N VAL A 101 -15.69 -8.68 7.68
CA VAL A 101 -17.06 -9.21 7.64
C VAL A 101 -17.94 -8.34 8.54
N THR A 102 -18.54 -7.29 8.00
CA THR A 102 -19.82 -6.81 8.51
C THR A 102 -20.89 -7.65 7.82
N ARG A 103 -21.77 -8.30 8.60
CA ARG A 103 -23.04 -8.78 8.05
C ARG A 103 -23.69 -7.57 7.36
N GLU A 104 -24.14 -7.75 6.12
CA GLU A 104 -24.61 -6.73 5.16
C GLU A 104 -23.43 -6.11 4.36
N THR A 105 -23.23 -6.39 3.07
CA THR A 105 -24.19 -6.64 1.98
C THR A 105 -23.52 -7.44 0.85
N LEU A 106 -24.15 -8.54 0.40
CA LEU A 106 -23.92 -9.13 -0.92
C LEU A 106 -24.56 -8.21 -1.97
N HIS A 107 -23.80 -7.71 -2.95
CA HIS A 107 -24.30 -7.51 -4.32
C HIS A 107 -23.13 -7.40 -5.34
N SER A 108 -22.96 -8.49 -6.11
CA SER A 108 -22.69 -8.61 -7.56
C SER A 108 -21.69 -7.64 -8.23
N SER A 109 -20.49 -8.10 -8.63
CA SER A 109 -20.11 -8.67 -9.95
C SER A 109 -19.56 -7.65 -10.96
N LYS A 110 -18.31 -7.85 -11.44
CA LYS A 110 -18.00 -8.28 -12.83
C LYS A 110 -16.49 -8.38 -13.08
N ASN A 111 -16.12 -9.47 -13.77
CA ASN A 111 -14.81 -9.72 -14.37
C ASN A 111 -14.47 -8.66 -15.43
N LEU A 112 -13.25 -8.11 -15.39
CA LEU A 112 -12.58 -7.52 -16.53
C LEU A 112 -11.10 -7.95 -16.49
N GLN A 113 -10.72 -8.83 -17.41
CA GLN A 113 -9.32 -9.12 -17.70
C GLN A 113 -8.72 -7.86 -18.35
N GLN A 114 -7.80 -7.17 -17.67
CA GLN A 114 -7.34 -5.85 -18.09
C GLN A 114 -5.81 -5.78 -18.08
N LYS A 115 -5.21 -5.64 -19.27
CA LYS A 115 -3.77 -5.38 -19.43
C LYS A 115 -3.46 -3.93 -19.03
N SER A 116 -2.31 -3.74 -18.37
CA SER A 116 -1.91 -2.52 -17.71
C SER A 116 -1.24 -1.50 -18.64
N LYS A 117 -1.58 -0.23 -18.43
CA LYS A 117 -0.74 0.93 -18.78
C LYS A 117 -0.87 1.93 -17.64
N ILE A 118 0.24 2.21 -16.96
CA ILE A 118 0.35 3.28 -15.95
C ILE A 118 0.19 4.60 -16.71
N ARG A 119 -0.77 5.46 -16.34
CA ARG A 119 -0.85 6.81 -16.92
C ARG A 119 0.30 7.65 -16.38
N ALA A 120 1.04 8.30 -17.28
CA ALA A 120 2.24 9.07 -16.95
C ALA A 120 1.98 10.37 -16.15
N GLU A 121 0.72 10.71 -15.88
CA GLU A 121 0.29 11.97 -15.26
C GLU A 121 -0.13 11.82 -13.78
N ASP A 122 -0.31 10.59 -13.29
CA ASP A 122 -0.69 10.37 -11.91
C ASP A 122 0.51 10.58 -10.98
N THR A 123 0.37 11.45 -9.98
CA THR A 123 1.46 11.78 -9.05
C THR A 123 0.97 11.88 -7.61
N VAL A 124 1.86 11.60 -6.66
CA VAL A 124 1.64 11.83 -5.23
C VAL A 124 2.80 12.65 -4.69
N THR A 125 2.49 13.70 -3.94
CA THR A 125 3.45 14.60 -3.31
C THR A 125 3.17 14.70 -1.83
N GLN A 126 4.20 14.49 -1.01
CA GLN A 126 4.13 14.64 0.44
C GLN A 126 5.30 15.49 0.93
N SER A 127 5.14 16.13 2.08
CA SER A 127 6.24 16.86 2.73
C SER A 127 7.39 15.90 3.05
N THR A 128 8.61 16.23 2.60
CA THR A 128 9.81 15.45 2.91
C THR A 128 10.48 15.87 4.21
N GLU A 129 10.05 16.99 4.80
CA GLU A 129 10.54 17.48 6.08
C GLU A 129 9.89 16.72 7.23
N GLY A 130 10.72 16.31 8.20
CA GLY A 130 10.24 15.68 9.43
C GLY A 130 9.43 16.68 10.26
N VAL A 131 8.29 16.24 10.78
CA VAL A 131 7.46 17.04 11.68
C VAL A 131 7.71 16.60 13.12
N PHE A 132 7.98 17.55 14.00
CA PHE A 132 8.18 17.31 15.43
C PHE A 132 6.99 17.84 16.21
N VAL A 133 6.44 17.00 17.08
CA VAL A 133 5.29 17.31 17.93
C VAL A 133 5.52 16.72 19.31
N HIS A 134 5.07 17.42 20.35
CA HIS A 134 5.13 16.91 21.71
C HIS A 134 4.05 15.86 21.95
N GLU A 135 4.32 14.91 22.85
CA GLU A 135 3.34 13.92 23.30
C GLU A 135 2.06 14.61 23.81
N GLY A 136 0.89 14.06 23.48
CA GLY A 136 -0.43 14.65 23.72
C GLY A 136 -0.81 15.77 22.73
N GLY A 137 0.10 16.20 21.85
CA GLY A 137 -0.16 17.19 20.82
C GLY A 137 -0.99 16.65 19.65
N SER A 138 -1.18 17.48 18.63
CA SER A 138 -1.80 17.10 17.36
C SER A 138 -0.93 17.55 16.18
N VAL A 139 -0.90 16.74 15.12
CA VAL A 139 -0.15 17.02 13.89
C VAL A 139 -0.98 16.64 12.67
N THR A 140 -0.84 17.38 11.58
CA THR A 140 -1.43 17.05 10.28
C THR A 140 -0.33 16.88 9.24
N LEU A 141 -0.29 15.69 8.63
CA LEU A 141 0.63 15.35 7.55
C LEU A 141 -0.05 15.61 6.21
N SER A 142 0.64 16.32 5.32
CA SER A 142 0.10 16.67 4.01
C SER A 142 0.34 15.54 3.00
N CYS A 143 -0.69 15.22 2.22
CA CYS A 143 -0.56 14.42 1.02
C CYS A 143 -1.40 15.05 -0.08
N ASN A 144 -0.74 15.42 -1.18
CA ASN A 144 -1.37 15.89 -2.40
C ASN A 144 -1.23 14.83 -3.48
N TYR A 145 -2.19 14.77 -4.39
CA TYR A 145 -2.13 13.91 -5.55
C TYR A 145 -2.56 14.66 -6.80
N THR A 146 -2.21 14.13 -7.96
CA THR A 146 -2.76 14.56 -9.25
C THR A 146 -3.23 13.31 -9.95
N THR A 147 -4.47 13.31 -10.44
CA THR A 147 -4.99 12.24 -11.28
C THR A 147 -6.14 12.76 -12.13
N SER A 148 -6.32 12.15 -13.29
CA SER A 148 -7.48 12.35 -14.15
C SER A 148 -8.65 11.42 -13.80
N ASP A 149 -8.47 10.51 -12.84
CA ASP A 149 -9.51 9.60 -12.38
C ASP A 149 -10.50 10.29 -11.44
N THR A 150 -11.79 10.14 -11.74
CA THR A 150 -12.88 10.62 -10.90
C THR A 150 -13.15 9.68 -9.72
N THR A 151 -12.62 8.46 -9.76
CA THR A 151 -12.76 7.39 -8.76
C THR A 151 -11.44 7.04 -8.05
N ALA A 152 -10.66 8.06 -7.70
CA ALA A 152 -9.37 7.87 -7.02
C ALA A 152 -9.51 7.18 -5.64
N GLU A 153 -8.61 6.22 -5.39
CA GLU A 153 -8.42 5.57 -4.10
C GLU A 153 -7.03 5.94 -3.54
N LEU A 154 -7.01 6.54 -2.36
CA LEU A 154 -5.82 7.01 -1.68
C LEU A 154 -5.59 6.20 -0.42
N PHE A 155 -4.33 5.95 -0.07
CA PHE A 155 -3.94 5.09 1.05
C PHE A 155 -2.95 5.79 1.95
N TRP A 156 -3.07 5.56 3.25
CA TRP A 156 -2.04 5.88 4.25
C TRP A 156 -1.45 4.60 4.84
N TYR A 157 -0.13 4.58 4.94
CA TYR A 157 0.67 3.54 5.57
C TYR A 157 1.55 4.15 6.67
N ILE A 158 1.81 3.38 7.72
CA ILE A 158 2.78 3.71 8.76
C ILE A 158 3.94 2.72 8.70
N GLN A 159 5.17 3.21 8.74
CA GLN A 159 6.38 2.42 8.84
C GLN A 159 7.14 2.80 10.11
N ARG A 160 7.05 1.91 11.10
CA ARG A 160 7.85 1.98 12.32
C ARG A 160 9.27 1.46 12.02
N GLN A 161 10.24 1.77 12.87
CA GLN A 161 11.66 1.46 12.61
C GLN A 161 11.86 0.00 12.20
N SER A 162 12.52 -0.22 11.06
CA SER A 162 12.85 -1.54 10.52
C SER A 162 11.66 -2.46 10.18
N ASP A 163 10.42 -1.95 10.21
CA ASP A 163 9.23 -2.70 9.80
C ASP A 163 8.87 -2.45 8.33
N SER A 164 8.07 -3.34 7.75
CA SER A 164 7.38 -3.08 6.49
C SER A 164 6.24 -2.05 6.69
N PRO A 165 5.96 -1.18 5.71
CA PRO A 165 4.81 -0.28 5.77
C PRO A 165 3.50 -1.03 6.05
N LYS A 166 2.83 -0.65 7.13
CA LYS A 166 1.56 -1.24 7.56
C LYS A 166 0.39 -0.38 7.09
N TYR A 167 -0.62 -1.03 6.51
CA TYR A 167 -1.83 -0.36 6.07
C TYR A 167 -2.58 0.30 7.25
N MET A 168 -2.90 1.58 7.12
CA MET A 168 -3.68 2.32 8.10
C MET A 168 -5.12 2.55 7.64
N MET A 169 -5.27 3.15 6.46
CA MET A 169 -6.58 3.54 5.93
C MET A 169 -6.55 3.78 4.42
N ARG A 170 -7.74 3.71 3.81
CA ARG A 170 -8.04 4.02 2.42
C ARG A 170 -9.13 5.07 2.37
N GLU A 171 -8.89 6.18 1.69
CA GLU A 171 -9.89 7.19 1.38
C GLU A 171 -10.28 7.15 -0.11
N ASN A 172 -11.56 7.31 -0.39
CA ASN A 172 -12.12 7.20 -1.74
C ASN A 172 -12.77 8.54 -2.13
N THR A 173 -12.59 8.99 -3.37
CA THR A 173 -13.30 10.19 -3.87
C THR A 173 -14.78 9.94 -4.16
N TYR A 174 -15.19 8.68 -4.28
CA TYR A 174 -16.49 8.25 -4.81
C TYR A 174 -17.32 7.40 -3.83
N GLY A 175 -16.95 7.36 -2.55
CA GLY A 175 -17.64 6.54 -1.56
C GLY A 175 -17.01 6.58 -0.19
N LYS A 176 -17.41 5.65 0.68
CA LYS A 176 -16.84 5.54 2.02
C LYS A 176 -15.43 4.93 1.97
N GLY A 177 -14.50 5.54 2.68
CA GLY A 177 -13.19 4.98 2.95
C GLY A 177 -13.23 3.79 3.91
N HIS A 178 -12.05 3.34 4.33
CA HIS A 178 -11.86 2.31 5.33
C HIS A 178 -10.67 2.68 6.22
N THR A 179 -10.83 2.54 7.53
CA THR A 179 -9.75 2.72 8.52
C THR A 179 -9.60 1.43 9.29
N ALA A 180 -8.38 0.89 9.34
CA ALA A 180 -8.10 -0.33 10.08
C ALA A 180 -8.36 -0.11 11.59
N PRO A 181 -8.83 -1.12 12.33
CA PRO A 181 -9.31 -0.95 13.72
C PRO A 181 -8.32 -0.26 14.66
N GLU A 182 -7.01 -0.52 14.52
CA GLU A 182 -5.93 0.11 15.30
C GLU A 182 -5.91 1.64 15.18
N PHE A 183 -6.35 2.18 14.04
CA PHE A 183 -6.21 3.61 13.73
C PHE A 183 -7.51 4.41 13.86
N LYS A 184 -8.65 3.80 14.21
CA LYS A 184 -9.97 4.46 14.17
C LYS A 184 -10.20 5.62 15.14
N ARG A 185 -9.35 5.79 16.17
CA ARG A 185 -9.59 6.75 17.26
C ARG A 185 -8.84 8.06 17.09
N ARG A 186 -7.51 7.97 16.97
CA ARG A 186 -6.59 9.12 16.99
C ARG A 186 -6.15 9.55 15.60
N PHE A 187 -6.41 8.73 14.58
CA PHE A 187 -5.96 8.98 13.21
C PHE A 187 -7.17 9.23 12.32
N THR A 188 -7.15 10.34 11.61
CA THR A 188 -8.21 10.76 10.70
C THR A 188 -7.60 11.21 9.39
N ALA A 189 -7.97 10.57 8.28
CA ALA A 189 -7.74 11.12 6.96
C ALA A 189 -9.08 11.38 6.28
N VAL A 190 -9.20 12.54 5.65
CA VAL A 190 -10.39 12.91 4.91
C VAL A 190 -9.93 13.42 3.55
N ALA A 191 -10.28 12.70 2.48
CA ALA A 191 -10.05 13.19 1.14
C ALA A 191 -10.90 14.44 0.89
N SER A 192 -10.27 15.53 0.47
CA SER A 192 -10.99 16.72 0.05
C SER A 192 -11.71 16.44 -1.26
N LYS A 193 -12.99 16.79 -1.34
CA LYS A 193 -13.79 16.62 -2.57
C LYS A 193 -13.50 17.71 -3.61
N THR A 194 -12.89 18.82 -3.19
CA THR A 194 -12.67 20.02 -4.01
C THR A 194 -11.19 20.30 -4.26
N LYS A 195 -10.30 19.67 -3.50
CA LYS A 195 -8.85 19.76 -3.65
C LYS A 195 -8.28 18.35 -3.77
N THR A 196 -7.20 18.19 -4.50
CA THR A 196 -6.53 16.89 -4.64
C THR A 196 -5.59 16.63 -3.46
N GLU A 197 -6.17 16.59 -2.26
CA GLU A 197 -5.46 16.39 -0.99
C GLU A 197 -6.16 15.36 -0.09
N VAL A 198 -5.36 14.60 0.66
CA VAL A 198 -5.80 13.61 1.64
C VAL A 198 -4.95 13.72 2.91
N PRO A 199 -5.09 14.83 3.68
CA PRO A 199 -4.30 15.03 4.88
C PRO A 199 -4.58 13.94 5.93
N LEU A 200 -3.55 13.54 6.67
CA LEU A 200 -3.67 12.66 7.83
C LEU A 200 -3.46 13.48 9.10
N THR A 201 -4.50 13.62 9.91
CA THR A 201 -4.43 14.22 11.24
C THR A 201 -4.26 13.13 12.28
N ILE A 202 -3.29 13.34 13.18
CA ILE A 202 -3.01 12.51 14.34
C ILE A 202 -3.26 13.37 15.57
N GLU A 203 -4.19 12.96 16.42
CA GLU A 203 -4.50 13.60 17.70
C GLU A 203 -3.95 12.78 18.86
N ASP A 204 -3.71 13.43 20.01
CA ASP A 204 -3.19 12.80 21.22
C ASP A 204 -1.95 11.94 20.87
N VAL A 205 -0.96 12.59 20.25
CA VAL A 205 0.23 11.92 19.69
C VAL A 205 1.00 11.21 20.80
N GLN A 206 1.42 9.98 20.54
CA GLN A 206 2.13 9.11 21.49
C GLN A 206 3.53 8.78 20.96
N LEU A 207 4.44 8.36 21.84
CA LEU A 207 5.80 7.96 21.44
C LEU A 207 5.80 6.83 20.38
N CYS A 208 4.83 5.92 20.41
CA CYS A 208 4.70 4.82 19.44
C CYS A 208 4.20 5.27 18.05
N ASP A 209 3.79 6.54 17.91
CA ASP A 209 3.45 7.17 16.64
C ASP A 209 4.68 7.74 15.92
N SER A 210 5.86 7.73 16.57
CA SER A 210 7.12 8.14 15.93
C SER A 210 7.50 7.14 14.82
N ALA A 211 7.14 7.48 13.59
CA ALA A 211 7.26 6.62 12.43
C ALA A 211 7.33 7.44 11.12
N VAL A 212 7.63 6.76 10.02
CA VAL A 212 7.46 7.35 8.68
C VAL A 212 6.05 7.03 8.19
N TYR A 213 5.35 8.03 7.68
CA TYR A 213 4.01 7.87 7.13
C TYR A 213 4.06 8.03 5.61
N TYR A 214 3.45 7.11 4.88
CA TYR A 214 3.42 7.15 3.42
C TYR A 214 1.99 7.27 2.92
N CYS A 215 1.80 8.23 2.01
CA CYS A 215 0.61 8.32 1.20
C CYS A 215 0.83 7.68 -0.17
N ALA A 216 -0.18 7.00 -0.70
CA ALA A 216 -0.14 6.40 -2.03
C ALA A 216 -1.48 6.54 -2.76
N LEU A 217 -1.42 6.74 -4.08
CA LEU A 217 -2.57 6.73 -4.99
C LEU A 217 -2.62 5.38 -5.70
N LYS A 218 -3.80 4.76 -5.77
CA LYS A 218 -4.02 3.60 -6.65
C LYS A 218 -3.84 4.03 -8.11
N PRO A 219 -2.97 3.36 -8.88
CA PRO A 219 -2.91 3.62 -10.31
C PRO A 219 -4.24 3.29 -10.99
N THR A 220 -4.72 4.18 -11.85
CA THR A 220 -5.95 3.95 -12.63
C THR A 220 -5.60 3.40 -14.00
N VAL A 221 -6.31 2.35 -14.43
CA VAL A 221 -6.18 1.79 -15.78
C VAL A 221 -7.25 2.39 -16.67
N THR A 222 -6.85 2.98 -17.81
CA THR A 222 -7.80 3.40 -18.84
C THR A 222 -7.57 2.63 -20.13
N VAL A 223 -8.61 1.97 -20.61
CA VAL A 223 -8.64 1.34 -21.92
C VAL A 223 -9.07 2.39 -22.93
N THR A 224 -8.17 2.77 -23.83
CA THR A 224 -8.56 3.37 -25.12
C THR A 224 -8.81 2.22 -26.10
N LEU A 225 -10.00 2.19 -26.68
CA LEU A 225 -10.37 1.30 -27.79
C LEU A 225 -9.74 1.78 -29.11
#